data_AF-A0A2R5FNK9-F1
#
_entry.id   AF-A0A2R5FNK9-F1
#
_cell.length_a   1.000
_cell.length_b   1.000
_cell.length_c   1.000
_cell.angle_alpha   90.00
_cell.angle_beta   90.00
_cell.angle_gamma   90.00
#
_symmetry.space_group_name_H-M   'P 1'
#
loop_
_entity.id
_entity.type
_entity.pdbx_description
1 polymer ?
#
loop_
_entity_poly.entity_id
_entity_poly.type
_entity_poly.pdbx_seq_one_letter_code
_entity_poly.pdbx_strand_id
1 'polypeptide(L)'
;MLNSRLKIIYFINEELEQVEIGLHTQQQEQALYEIYGATPSYPKEVREELTTSLEHLYKEPSADYSGETSASTSDNKAFYLAVKSLLEVRGETYVIEQVLKMGGRRWESGKRRLQQILQQGRQEEWD
;
A
#
# COMPACT_ATOMS: atom_id res chain seq x y z
N MET A 1 49.69 -28.57 0.00
CA MET A 1 49.91 -27.28 0.69
C MET A 1 49.23 -26.09 0.00
N LEU A 2 49.33 -25.94 -1.33
CA LEU A 2 48.71 -24.82 -2.07
C LEU A 2 47.17 -24.73 -1.91
N ASN A 3 46.46 -25.86 -2.02
CA ASN A 3 45.00 -25.92 -1.90
C ASN A 3 44.47 -25.51 -0.51
N SER A 4 45.24 -25.71 0.55
CA SER A 4 44.84 -25.33 1.90
C SER A 4 44.91 -23.81 2.09
N ARG A 5 45.89 -23.15 1.48
CA ARG A 5 46.04 -21.68 1.55
C ARG A 5 44.94 -20.95 0.78
N LEU A 6 44.56 -21.45 -0.40
CA LEU A 6 43.46 -20.89 -1.18
C LEU A 6 42.12 -20.97 -0.42
N LYS A 7 41.86 -22.10 0.27
CA LYS A 7 40.67 -22.25 1.12
C LYS A 7 40.64 -21.26 2.29
N ILE A 8 41.79 -21.02 2.93
CA ILE A 8 41.90 -20.07 4.03
C ILE A 8 41.64 -18.64 3.54
N ILE A 9 42.20 -18.24 2.39
CA ILE A 9 41.99 -16.90 1.82
C ILE A 9 40.51 -16.71 1.44
N TYR A 10 39.88 -17.71 0.85
CA TYR A 10 38.45 -17.66 0.53
C TYR A 10 37.59 -17.44 1.78
N PHE A 11 37.84 -18.22 2.84
CA PHE A 11 37.13 -18.08 4.12
C PHE A 11 37.33 -16.70 4.75
N ILE A 12 38.56 -16.17 4.72
CA ILE A 12 38.83 -14.82 5.26
C ILE A 12 38.09 -13.74 4.46
N ASN A 13 38.01 -13.88 3.14
CA ASN A 13 37.27 -12.91 2.31
C ASN A 13 35.77 -12.95 2.59
N GLU A 14 35.20 -14.14 2.76
CA GLU A 14 33.78 -14.32 3.10
C GLU A 14 33.45 -13.70 4.46
N GLU A 15 34.29 -13.93 5.47
CA GLU A 15 34.14 -13.31 6.80
C GLU A 15 34.26 -11.78 6.74
N LEU A 16 35.18 -11.25 5.92
CA LEU A 16 35.33 -9.81 5.73
C LEU A 16 34.08 -9.18 5.09
N GLU A 17 33.51 -9.84 4.09
CA GLU A 17 32.27 -9.39 3.44
C GLU A 17 31.10 -9.38 4.43
N GLN A 18 30.96 -10.40 5.27
CA GLN A 18 29.94 -10.45 6.32
C GLN A 18 30.10 -9.32 7.34
N VAL A 19 31.33 -9.02 7.75
CA VAL A 19 31.61 -7.91 8.68
C VAL A 19 31.27 -6.55 8.05
N GLU A 20 31.58 -6.36 6.76
CA GLU A 20 31.25 -5.14 6.03
C GLU A 20 29.73 -4.94 5.92
N ILE A 21 28.98 -6.00 5.60
CA ILE A 21 27.51 -5.97 5.58
C ILE A 21 26.93 -5.64 6.95
N GLY A 22 27.46 -6.24 8.02
CA GLY A 22 27.02 -5.97 9.39
C GLY A 22 27.25 -4.51 9.79
N LEU A 23 28.43 -3.96 9.49
CA LEU A 23 28.76 -2.57 9.77
C LEU A 23 27.86 -1.60 8.99
N HIS A 24 27.65 -1.86 7.71
CA HIS A 24 26.81 -1.01 6.88
C HIS A 24 25.35 -1.03 7.35
N THR A 25 24.82 -2.22 7.69
CA THR A 25 23.48 -2.36 8.29
C THR A 25 23.36 -1.55 9.58
N GLN A 26 24.35 -1.67 10.48
CA GLN A 26 24.35 -0.92 11.73
C GLN A 26 24.35 0.60 11.51
N GLN A 27 25.16 1.09 10.56
CA GLN A 27 25.19 2.52 10.21
C GLN A 27 23.86 3.01 9.65
N GLN A 28 23.22 2.20 8.78
CA GLN A 28 21.89 2.51 8.25
C GLN A 28 20.82 2.55 9.34
N GLU A 29 20.81 1.59 10.25
CA GLU A 29 19.86 1.55 11.37
C GLU A 29 20.03 2.76 12.30
N GLN A 30 21.28 3.15 12.57
CA GLN A 30 21.56 4.33 13.38
C GLN A 30 21.08 5.62 12.70
N ALA A 31 21.31 5.77 11.39
CA ALA A 31 20.82 6.92 10.63
C ALA A 31 19.28 6.97 10.63
N LEU A 32 18.61 5.83 10.49
CA LEU A 32 17.14 5.76 10.59
C LEU A 32 16.65 6.14 11.99
N TYR A 33 17.35 5.72 13.04
CA TYR A 33 17.01 6.08 14.41
C TYR A 33 17.20 7.57 14.68
N GLU A 34 18.20 8.24 14.10
CA GLU A 34 18.37 9.68 14.23
C GLU A 34 17.24 10.46 13.54
N ILE A 35 16.75 9.97 12.41
CA ILE A 35 15.67 10.62 11.64
C ILE A 35 14.29 10.37 12.24
N TYR A 36 14.03 9.14 12.72
CA TYR A 36 12.68 8.68 13.09
C TYR A 36 12.54 8.25 14.56
N GLY A 37 13.65 8.02 15.27
CA GLY A 37 13.66 7.54 16.66
C GLY A 37 13.38 8.63 17.69
N ALA A 38 13.54 9.91 17.33
CA ALA A 38 13.12 11.01 18.18
C ALA A 38 11.59 11.14 18.13
N THR A 39 10.91 10.80 19.23
CA THR A 39 9.51 11.19 19.40
C THR A 39 9.48 12.72 19.39
N PRO A 40 8.79 13.36 18.44
CA PRO A 40 8.79 14.80 18.38
C PRO A 40 8.23 15.37 19.68
N SER A 41 9.05 16.13 20.40
CA SER A 41 8.66 16.79 21.64
C SER A 41 7.92 18.06 21.27
N TYR A 42 6.59 17.93 21.17
CA TYR A 42 5.72 19.07 20.94
C TYR A 42 5.39 19.77 22.26
N PRO A 43 5.30 21.11 22.27
CA PRO A 43 4.63 21.84 23.34
C PRO A 43 3.23 21.26 23.59
N LYS A 44 2.75 21.36 24.83
CA LYS A 44 1.51 20.72 25.28
C LYS A 44 0.31 21.14 24.42
N GLU A 45 0.27 22.41 24.04
CA GLU A 45 -0.78 23.03 23.24
C GLU A 45 -0.84 22.41 21.83
N VAL A 46 0.33 22.22 21.20
CA VAL A 46 0.44 21.62 19.87
C VAL A 46 0.02 20.14 19.90
N ARG A 47 0.35 19.42 20.98
CA ARG A 47 -0.07 18.03 21.15
C ARG A 47 -1.58 17.91 21.33
N GLU A 48 -2.19 18.82 22.09
CA GLU A 48 -3.63 18.85 22.34
C GLU A 48 -4.41 19.16 21.06
N GLU A 49 -3.96 20.15 20.28
CA GLU A 49 -4.54 20.47 18.97
C GLU A 49 -4.43 19.28 18.02
N LEU A 50 -3.24 18.68 17.89
CA LEU A 50 -3.02 17.53 17.00
C LEU A 50 -3.89 16.33 17.40
N THR A 51 -3.98 16.03 18.70
CA THR A 51 -4.83 14.95 19.22
C THR A 51 -6.29 15.22 18.92
N THR A 52 -6.74 16.47 19.11
CA THR A 52 -8.11 16.89 18.82
C THR A 52 -8.41 16.77 17.33
N SER A 53 -7.54 17.26 16.46
CA SER A 53 -7.68 17.14 15.00
C SER A 53 -7.74 15.68 14.54
N LEU A 54 -6.93 14.79 15.13
CA LEU A 54 -6.95 13.35 14.84
C LEU A 54 -8.25 12.69 15.32
N GLU A 55 -8.73 13.05 16.50
CA GLU A 55 -10.02 12.57 17.00
C GLU A 55 -11.19 13.03 16.11
N HIS A 56 -11.14 14.25 15.59
CA HIS A 56 -12.15 14.72 14.64
C HIS A 56 -12.14 13.89 13.34
N LEU A 57 -10.96 13.61 12.79
CA LEU A 57 -10.82 12.78 11.60
C LEU A 57 -11.37 11.36 11.79
N TYR A 58 -11.23 10.79 13.00
CA TYR A 58 -11.74 9.46 13.34
C TYR A 58 -13.22 9.44 13.74
N LYS A 59 -13.75 10.55 14.27
CA LYS A 59 -15.17 10.71 14.65
C LYS A 59 -16.05 11.18 13.50
N GLU A 60 -15.46 11.72 12.42
CA GLU A 60 -16.19 11.88 11.18
C GLU A 60 -16.70 10.50 10.75
N PRO A 61 -18.02 10.28 10.71
CA PRO A 61 -18.55 9.03 10.21
C PRO A 61 -18.13 8.94 8.75
N SER A 62 -17.20 8.03 8.46
CA SER A 62 -16.89 7.64 7.09
C SER A 62 -18.15 7.04 6.46
N ALA A 63 -18.99 7.92 5.92
CA ALA A 63 -20.10 7.67 5.03
C ALA A 63 -21.05 6.51 5.40
N ASP A 64 -21.87 6.70 6.44
CA ASP A 64 -23.25 6.16 6.43
C ASP A 64 -24.16 7.14 5.66
N TYR A 65 -23.85 7.37 4.37
CA TYR A 65 -24.77 8.07 3.47
C TYR A 65 -25.65 7.02 2.78
N SER A 66 -26.78 6.67 3.40
CA SER A 66 -27.92 6.06 2.71
C SER A 66 -28.80 7.12 2.02
N GLY A 67 -28.23 8.28 1.70
CA GLY A 67 -28.90 9.36 0.99
C GLY A 67 -28.72 9.17 -0.50
N GLU A 68 -29.84 8.97 -1.20
CA GLU A 68 -29.93 9.13 -2.66
C GLU A 68 -29.45 10.54 -3.03
N THR A 69 -28.17 10.68 -3.39
CA THR A 69 -27.59 11.94 -3.86
C THR A 69 -26.76 11.69 -5.10
N SER A 70 -26.92 12.56 -6.09
CA SER A 70 -26.26 12.57 -7.39
C SER A 70 -24.71 12.50 -7.31
N ALA A 71 -24.17 11.29 -7.14
CA ALA A 71 -22.74 10.98 -7.01
C ALA A 71 -22.06 10.75 -8.38
N SER A 72 -22.28 11.64 -9.35
CA SER A 72 -22.19 11.23 -10.76
C SER A 72 -20.77 11.10 -11.35
N THR A 73 -19.70 11.57 -10.71
CA THR A 73 -18.36 11.55 -11.34
C THR A 73 -17.21 11.23 -10.37
N SER A 74 -17.15 11.83 -9.16
CA SER A 74 -16.05 11.58 -8.21
C SER A 74 -16.03 10.13 -7.71
N ASP A 75 -17.20 9.60 -7.36
CA ASP A 75 -17.33 8.29 -6.71
C ASP A 75 -17.17 7.18 -7.75
N ASN A 76 -17.66 7.42 -8.97
CA ASN A 76 -17.43 6.53 -10.12
C ASN A 76 -15.94 6.48 -10.49
N LYS A 77 -15.24 7.62 -10.46
CA LYS A 77 -13.79 7.67 -10.68
C LYS A 77 -13.02 6.91 -9.60
N ALA A 78 -13.33 7.16 -8.33
CA ALA A 78 -12.70 6.45 -7.21
C ALA A 78 -12.92 4.93 -7.30
N PHE A 79 -14.15 4.52 -7.61
CA PHE A 79 -14.49 3.11 -7.79
C PHE A 79 -13.76 2.48 -8.98
N TYR A 80 -13.66 3.17 -10.11
CA TYR A 80 -12.88 2.72 -11.27
C TYR A 80 -11.40 2.52 -10.93
N LEU A 81 -10.76 3.48 -10.27
CA LEU A 81 -9.35 3.39 -9.88
C LEU A 81 -9.09 2.24 -8.89
N ALA A 82 -10.00 2.03 -7.94
CA ALA A 82 -9.94 0.89 -7.02
C ALA A 82 -10.08 -0.45 -7.76
N VAL A 83 -11.01 -0.55 -8.72
CA VAL A 83 -11.18 -1.75 -9.55
C VAL A 83 -9.92 -2.01 -10.41
N LYS A 84 -9.34 -0.98 -11.02
CA LYS A 84 -8.12 -1.08 -11.85
C LYS A 84 -6.93 -1.61 -11.03
N SER A 85 -6.65 -1.02 -9.86
CA SER A 85 -5.57 -1.47 -8.99
C SER A 85 -5.78 -2.90 -8.47
N LEU A 86 -7.02 -3.27 -8.10
CA LEU A 86 -7.32 -4.64 -7.66
C LEU A 86 -7.21 -5.67 -8.79
N LEU A 87 -7.49 -5.28 -10.04
CA LEU A 87 -7.26 -6.15 -11.18
C LEU A 87 -5.78 -6.47 -11.37
N GLU A 88 -4.90 -5.49 -11.21
CA GLU A 88 -3.45 -5.66 -11.34
C GLU A 88 -2.87 -6.55 -10.23
N VAL A 89 -3.36 -6.40 -9.00
CA VAL A 89 -2.80 -7.09 -7.82
C VAL A 89 -3.44 -8.45 -7.54
N ARG A 90 -4.76 -8.58 -7.72
CA ARG A 90 -5.56 -9.74 -7.29
C ARG A 90 -6.24 -10.49 -8.43
N GLY A 91 -6.31 -9.89 -9.62
CA GLY A 91 -6.89 -10.50 -10.81
C GLY A 91 -8.42 -10.42 -10.91
N GLU A 92 -8.92 -10.74 -12.10
CA GLU A 92 -10.33 -10.60 -12.50
C GLU A 92 -11.31 -11.37 -11.61
N THR A 93 -10.95 -12.59 -11.19
CA THR A 93 -11.84 -13.43 -10.37
C THR A 93 -12.10 -12.82 -9.01
N TYR A 94 -11.06 -12.29 -8.36
CA TYR A 94 -11.22 -11.62 -7.07
C TYR A 94 -12.15 -10.41 -7.19
N VAL A 95 -11.96 -9.59 -8.23
CA VAL A 95 -12.78 -8.40 -8.44
C VAL A 95 -14.24 -8.76 -8.68
N ILE A 96 -14.52 -9.76 -9.52
CA ILE A 96 -15.91 -10.16 -9.81
C ILE A 96 -16.59 -10.77 -8.58
N GLU A 97 -15.89 -11.61 -7.82
CA GLU A 97 -16.51 -12.31 -6.69
C GLU A 97 -16.59 -11.45 -5.43
N GLN A 98 -15.53 -10.72 -5.10
CA GLN A 98 -15.41 -10.02 -3.82
C GLN A 98 -15.84 -8.55 -3.90
N VAL A 99 -15.54 -7.87 -5.00
CA VAL A 99 -15.89 -6.45 -5.18
C VAL A 99 -17.29 -6.31 -5.79
N LEU A 100 -17.52 -6.96 -6.92
CA LEU A 100 -18.81 -6.89 -7.62
C LEU A 100 -19.86 -7.83 -7.01
N LYS A 101 -19.47 -8.78 -6.16
CA LYS A 101 -20.36 -9.77 -5.53
C LYS A 101 -21.18 -10.57 -6.56
N MET A 102 -20.55 -10.90 -7.70
CA MET A 102 -21.18 -11.53 -8.86
C MET A 102 -20.47 -12.82 -9.30
N GLY A 103 -20.05 -13.65 -8.34
CA GLY A 103 -19.49 -14.99 -8.60
C GLY A 103 -20.51 -16.05 -9.05
N GLY A 104 -20.00 -17.24 -9.36
CA GLY A 104 -20.80 -18.43 -9.68
C GLY A 104 -21.80 -18.22 -10.84
N ARG A 105 -23.10 -18.41 -10.58
CA ARG A 105 -24.16 -18.28 -11.61
C ARG A 105 -24.28 -16.89 -12.23
N ARG A 106 -23.73 -15.85 -11.58
CA ARG A 106 -23.76 -14.45 -12.05
C ARG A 106 -22.46 -14.02 -12.72
N TRP A 107 -21.52 -14.94 -12.92
CA TRP A 107 -20.19 -14.66 -13.45
C TRP A 107 -20.20 -13.88 -14.78
N GLU A 108 -21.03 -14.30 -15.74
CA GLU A 108 -21.14 -13.61 -17.04
C GLU A 108 -21.71 -12.19 -16.93
N SER A 109 -22.56 -11.94 -15.93
CA SER A 109 -23.04 -10.59 -15.64
C SER A 109 -21.97 -9.77 -14.93
N GLY A 110 -21.17 -10.40 -14.06
CA GLY A 110 -20.01 -9.80 -13.41
C GLY A 110 -18.95 -9.34 -14.41
N LYS A 111 -18.59 -10.19 -15.39
CA LYS A 111 -17.67 -9.83 -16.48
C LYS A 111 -18.18 -8.65 -17.31
N ARG A 112 -19.45 -8.67 -17.70
CA ARG A 112 -20.07 -7.54 -18.43
C ARG A 112 -20.03 -6.25 -17.62
N ARG A 113 -20.34 -6.31 -16.32
CA ARG A 113 -20.28 -5.14 -15.43
C ARG A 113 -18.86 -4.61 -15.27
N LEU A 114 -17.88 -5.50 -15.12
CA LEU A 114 -16.47 -5.13 -15.05
C LEU A 114 -16.01 -4.41 -16.33
N GLN A 115 -16.36 -4.95 -17.49
CA GLN A 115 -16.05 -4.32 -18.78
C GLN A 115 -16.68 -2.93 -18.92
N GLN A 116 -17.93 -2.75 -18.47
CA GLN A 116 -18.59 -1.45 -18.46
C GLN A 116 -17.83 -0.42 -17.61
N ILE A 117 -17.42 -0.79 -16.39
CA ILE A 117 -16.66 0.09 -15.49
C ILE A 117 -15.35 0.51 -16.15
N LEU A 118 -14.61 -0.44 -16.74
CA LEU A 118 -13.34 -0.15 -17.40
C LEU A 118 -13.52 0.69 -18.67
N GLN A 119 -14.59 0.48 -19.42
CA GLN A 119 -14.90 1.26 -20.61
C GLN A 119 -15.27 2.70 -20.25
N GLN A 120 -16.07 2.88 -19.20
CA GLN A 120 -16.44 4.21 -18.70
C GLN A 120 -15.19 4.99 -18.26
N GLY A 121 -14.31 4.39 -17.46
CA GLY A 121 -13.09 5.07 -17.02
C GLY A 121 -12.14 5.46 -18.16
N ARG A 122 -12.08 4.67 -19.23
CA ARG A 122 -11.34 5.05 -20.46
C ARG A 122 -11.99 6.19 -21.23
N GLN A 123 -13.32 6.20 -21.33
CA GLN A 123 -14.06 7.25 -22.02
C GLN A 123 -13.97 8.59 -21.29
N GLU A 124 -13.91 8.55 -19.96
CA GLU A 124 -13.81 9.74 -19.11
C GLU A 124 -12.36 10.12 -18.78
N GLU A 125 -11.36 9.46 -19.39
CA GLU A 125 -9.92 9.72 -19.23
C GLU A 125 -9.48 9.76 -17.76
N TRP A 126 -9.95 8.79 -16.97
CA TRP A 126 -9.62 8.67 -15.56
C TRP A 126 -8.30 7.94 -15.27
N ASP A 127 -7.58 7.54 -16.31
CA ASP A 127 -6.34 6.76 -16.27
C ASP A 127 -5.17 7.47 -15.59
#